data_AF-A0A497KWJ3-F1
#
_entry.id   AF-A0A497KWJ3-F1
#
_cell.length_a   1.000
_cell.length_b   1.000
_cell.length_c   1.000
_cell.angle_alpha   90.00
_cell.angle_beta   90.00
_cell.angle_gamma   90.00
#
_symmetry.space_group_name_H-M   'P 1'
#
loop_
_entity.id
_entity.type
_entity.pdbx_description
1 polymer ?
#
loop_
_entity_poly.entity_id
_entity_poly.type
_entity_poly.pdbx_seq_one_letter_code
_entity_poly.pdbx_strand_id
1 'polypeptide(L)'
;MLSELALLRARALRKGVWFRTLNKVERSIVELTMRCVNTISSSKLTSTLRKIVEKLKTALESPVRALAQSIGRQLAGLASKLASSWGNPHAHTWARDKQFAFFWAICYLNMPDYYKRGWLGVTGLG
;
A
#
# COMPACT_ATOMS: atom_id res chain seq x y z
N MET A 1 8.09 -8.25 -16.73
CA MET A 1 9.11 -8.72 -15.76
C MET A 1 10.27 -7.73 -15.59
N LEU A 2 11.21 -7.56 -16.54
CA LEU A 2 12.36 -6.64 -16.34
C LEU A 2 11.95 -5.16 -16.27
N SER A 3 11.00 -4.74 -17.11
CA SER A 3 10.41 -3.39 -17.08
C SER A 3 9.72 -3.09 -15.73
N GLU A 4 8.96 -4.05 -15.21
CA GLU A 4 8.29 -3.93 -13.90
C GLU A 4 9.31 -3.87 -12.75
N LEU A 5 10.39 -4.66 -12.84
CA LEU A 5 11.47 -4.63 -11.86
C LEU A 5 12.19 -3.28 -11.86
N ALA A 6 12.41 -2.68 -13.02
CA ALA A 6 12.98 -1.33 -13.15
C ALA A 6 12.08 -0.26 -12.53
N LEU A 7 10.77 -0.31 -12.75
CA LEU A 7 9.79 0.60 -12.13
C LEU A 7 9.75 0.44 -10.60
N LEU A 8 9.77 -0.82 -10.12
CA LEU A 8 9.81 -1.12 -8.69
C LEU A 8 11.08 -0.57 -8.05
N ARG A 9 12.25 -0.76 -8.69
CA ARG A 9 13.52 -0.19 -8.26
C ARG A 9 13.44 1.34 -8.18
N ALA A 10 12.97 2.00 -9.23
CA ALA A 10 12.84 3.46 -9.25
C ALA A 10 11.94 3.98 -8.13
N ARG A 11 10.84 3.26 -7.83
CA ARG A 11 9.96 3.58 -6.70
C ARG A 11 10.65 3.33 -5.34
N ALA A 12 11.37 2.23 -5.18
CA ALA A 12 12.11 1.88 -3.96
C ALA A 12 13.22 2.90 -3.66
N LEU A 13 13.93 3.38 -4.68
CA LEU A 13 14.95 4.43 -4.54
C LEU A 13 14.31 5.76 -4.09
N ARG A 14 13.23 6.20 -4.75
CA ARG A 14 12.53 7.45 -4.39
C ARG A 14 11.99 7.46 -2.96
N LYS A 15 11.60 6.30 -2.42
CA LYS A 15 11.08 6.16 -1.05
C LYS A 15 12.16 5.79 -0.02
N GLY A 16 13.44 5.71 -0.42
CA GLY A 16 14.55 5.29 0.44
C GLY A 16 14.51 3.82 0.90
N VAL A 17 13.48 3.07 0.49
CA VAL A 17 13.25 1.66 0.84
C VAL A 17 14.36 0.75 0.30
N TRP A 18 14.93 1.11 -0.87
CA TRP A 18 15.98 0.33 -1.51
C TRP A 18 17.20 0.06 -0.60
N PHE A 19 17.63 1.07 0.15
CA PHE A 19 18.81 0.96 1.03
C PHE A 19 18.46 0.48 2.43
N ARG A 20 17.24 0.77 2.90
CA ARG A 20 16.78 0.37 4.23
C ARG A 20 16.41 -1.11 4.31
N THR A 21 15.85 -1.68 3.25
CA THR A 21 15.26 -3.02 3.29
C THR A 21 16.15 -4.10 2.65
N LEU A 22 16.93 -3.76 1.62
CA LEU A 22 17.76 -4.74 0.92
C LEU A 22 19.21 -4.74 1.41
N ASN A 23 19.74 -5.94 1.65
CA ASN A 23 21.15 -6.11 1.96
C ASN A 23 22.02 -5.93 0.69
N LYS A 24 23.35 -5.91 0.84
CA LYS A 24 24.28 -5.69 -0.29
C LYS A 24 24.11 -6.75 -1.38
N VAL A 25 23.95 -8.01 -1.00
CA VAL A 25 23.82 -9.16 -1.93
C VAL A 25 22.53 -9.08 -2.73
N GLU A 26 21.39 -8.83 -2.08
CA GLU A 26 20.09 -8.67 -2.73
C GLU A 26 20.11 -7.54 -3.78
N ARG A 27 20.74 -6.40 -3.44
CA ARG A 27 20.91 -5.28 -4.37
C ARG A 27 21.77 -5.67 -5.58
N SER A 28 22.90 -6.33 -5.35
CA SER A 28 23.77 -6.82 -6.43
C SER A 28 23.05 -7.79 -7.36
N ILE A 29 22.25 -8.72 -6.82
CA ILE A 29 21.48 -9.68 -7.63
C ILE A 29 20.52 -8.94 -8.56
N VAL A 30 19.77 -7.95 -8.06
CA VAL A 30 18.85 -7.18 -8.89
C VAL A 30 19.60 -6.35 -9.94
N GLU A 31 20.72 -5.73 -9.58
CA GLU A 31 21.55 -4.97 -10.51
C GLU A 31 22.12 -5.82 -11.65
N LEU A 32 22.70 -6.98 -11.31
CA LEU A 32 23.25 -7.91 -12.28
C LEU A 32 22.14 -8.49 -13.17
N THR A 33 20.98 -8.80 -12.59
CA THR A 33 19.83 -9.28 -13.38
C THR A 33 19.39 -8.22 -14.39
N MET A 34 19.27 -6.96 -13.98
CA MET A 34 18.87 -5.87 -14.87
C MET A 34 19.91 -5.55 -15.96
N ARG A 35 21.20 -5.82 -15.71
CA ARG A 35 22.29 -5.54 -16.66
C ARG A 35 22.55 -6.69 -17.63
N CYS A 36 22.50 -7.93 -17.14
CA CYS A 36 23.06 -9.08 -17.85
C CYS A 36 22.01 -10.04 -18.41
N VAL A 37 20.75 -9.95 -17.97
CA VAL A 37 19.73 -10.97 -18.27
C VAL A 37 18.59 -10.35 -19.06
N ASN A 38 18.46 -10.76 -20.33
CA ASN A 38 17.31 -10.42 -21.17
C ASN A 38 16.11 -11.36 -20.88
N THR A 39 16.39 -12.64 -20.63
CA THR A 39 15.40 -13.67 -20.30
C THR A 39 15.90 -14.55 -19.15
N ILE A 40 15.15 -14.63 -18.07
CA ILE A 40 15.52 -15.42 -16.90
C ILE A 40 15.10 -16.87 -17.14
N SER A 41 16.04 -17.74 -17.52
CA SER A 41 15.80 -19.18 -17.72
C SER A 41 15.97 -20.00 -16.43
N SER A 42 16.72 -19.49 -15.45
CA SER A 42 17.00 -20.21 -14.19
C SER A 42 15.86 -20.09 -13.18
N SER A 43 15.27 -21.23 -12.80
CA SER A 43 14.22 -21.32 -11.78
C SER A 43 14.68 -20.78 -10.42
N LYS A 44 15.94 -21.03 -10.04
CA LYS A 44 16.54 -20.56 -8.79
C LYS A 44 16.69 -19.04 -8.77
N LEU A 45 17.09 -18.43 -9.88
CA LEU A 45 17.16 -16.97 -10.01
C LEU A 45 15.76 -16.33 -9.96
N THR A 46 14.77 -16.93 -10.62
CA THR A 46 13.38 -16.46 -10.56
C THR A 46 12.81 -16.50 -9.14
N SER A 47 13.06 -17.59 -8.40
CA SER A 47 12.61 -17.74 -7.00
C SER A 47 13.24 -16.70 -6.08
N THR A 48 14.55 -16.48 -6.21
CA THR A 48 15.27 -15.48 -5.40
C THR A 48 14.82 -14.06 -5.72
N LEU A 49 14.67 -13.70 -7.00
CA LEU A 49 14.13 -12.41 -7.43
C LEU A 49 12.71 -12.18 -6.93
N ARG A 50 11.86 -13.21 -6.95
CA ARG A 50 10.49 -13.12 -6.43
C ARG A 50 10.49 -12.74 -4.95
N LYS A 51 11.35 -13.38 -4.14
CA LYS A 51 11.47 -13.05 -2.71
C LYS A 51 11.92 -11.60 -2.49
N ILE A 52 12.87 -11.12 -3.28
CA ILE A 52 13.35 -9.73 -3.22
C ILE A 52 12.23 -8.75 -3.62
N VAL A 53 11.49 -9.06 -4.68
CA VAL A 53 10.36 -8.26 -5.17
C VAL A 53 9.26 -8.18 -4.12
N GLU A 54 8.87 -9.30 -3.50
CA GLU A 54 7.86 -9.29 -2.44
C GLU A 54 8.33 -8.49 -1.23
N LYS A 55 9.58 -8.66 -0.79
CA LYS A 55 10.18 -7.86 0.29
C LYS A 55 10.13 -6.36 0.00
N LEU A 56 10.43 -5.96 -1.25
CA LEU A 56 10.32 -4.56 -1.68
C LEU A 56 8.87 -4.09 -1.74
N LYS A 57 7.94 -4.91 -2.24
CA LYS A 57 6.51 -4.56 -2.27
C LYS A 57 5.97 -4.34 -0.87
N THR A 58 6.23 -5.24 0.07
CA THR A 58 5.82 -5.10 1.47
C THR A 58 6.42 -3.86 2.12
N ALA A 59 7.69 -3.55 1.86
CA ALA A 59 8.30 -2.34 2.40
C ALA A 59 7.86 -1.05 1.69
N LEU A 60 7.41 -1.15 0.43
CA LEU A 60 6.79 -0.08 -0.34
C LEU A 60 5.29 0.06 -0.07
N GLU A 61 4.65 -0.91 0.57
CA GLU A 61 3.26 -0.80 1.00
C GLU A 61 3.18 0.36 1.98
N SER A 62 2.57 1.44 1.49
CA SER A 62 2.37 2.62 2.29
C SER A 62 1.51 2.24 3.51
N PRO A 63 1.88 2.67 4.73
CA PRO A 63 1.01 2.57 5.90
C PRO A 63 -0.40 3.10 5.60
N VAL A 64 -0.48 4.13 4.75
CA VAL A 64 -1.73 4.70 4.25
C VAL A 64 -2.56 3.69 3.44
N ARG A 65 -1.93 2.81 2.67
CA ARG A 65 -2.62 1.77 1.89
C ARG A 65 -3.17 0.66 2.78
N ALA A 66 -2.41 0.22 3.77
CA ALA A 66 -2.90 -0.72 4.78
C ALA A 66 -4.08 -0.09 5.56
N LEU A 67 -3.93 1.15 6.01
CA LEU A 67 -4.99 1.90 6.69
C LEU A 67 -6.21 2.15 5.81
N ALA A 68 -6.03 2.43 4.52
CA ALA A 68 -7.13 2.59 3.57
C ALA A 68 -7.94 1.32 3.38
N GLN A 69 -7.29 0.14 3.41
CA GLN A 69 -7.98 -1.14 3.29
C GLN A 69 -8.74 -1.54 4.57
N SER A 70 -8.29 -1.06 5.73
CA SER A 70 -8.96 -1.27 7.02
C SER A 70 -9.83 -0.07 7.41
N ILE A 71 -9.29 0.85 8.20
CA ILE A 71 -10.00 2.00 8.81
C ILE A 71 -10.60 2.91 7.74
N GLY A 72 -9.88 3.20 6.66
CA GLY A 72 -10.35 4.06 5.59
C GLY A 72 -11.62 3.53 4.91
N ARG A 73 -11.75 2.22 4.71
CA ARG A 73 -12.98 1.59 4.19
C ARG A 73 -14.14 1.67 5.17
N GLN A 74 -13.88 1.45 6.45
CA GLN A 74 -14.92 1.55 7.48
C GLN A 74 -15.47 2.97 7.57
N LEU A 75 -14.58 3.97 7.62
CA LEU A 75 -14.95 5.39 7.64
C LEU A 75 -15.67 5.82 6.37
N ALA A 76 -15.19 5.39 5.19
CA ALA A 76 -15.86 5.62 3.92
C ALA A 76 -17.30 5.06 3.92
N GLY A 77 -17.50 3.86 4.48
CA GLY A 77 -18.81 3.25 4.64
C GLY A 77 -19.75 4.02 5.57
N LEU A 78 -19.24 4.50 6.71
CA LEU A 78 -20.03 5.32 7.65
C LEU A 78 -20.43 6.65 7.02
N ALA A 79 -19.48 7.34 6.37
CA ALA A 79 -19.73 8.61 5.70
C ALA A 79 -20.75 8.45 4.55
N SER A 80 -20.64 7.37 3.78
CA SER A 80 -21.57 7.00 2.70
C SER A 80 -23.00 6.76 3.21
N LYS A 81 -23.15 6.05 4.34
CA LYS A 81 -24.44 5.82 4.99
C LYS A 81 -25.05 7.12 5.52
N LEU A 82 -24.25 7.94 6.19
CA LEU A 82 -24.69 9.24 6.73
C LEU A 82 -25.18 10.16 5.61
N ALA A 83 -24.40 10.31 4.54
CA ALA A 83 -24.79 11.14 3.40
C ALA A 83 -26.04 10.60 2.68
N SER A 84 -26.20 9.28 2.58
CA SER A 84 -27.44 8.67 2.09
C SER A 84 -28.64 9.03 2.96
N SER A 85 -28.49 8.99 4.29
CA SER A 85 -29.56 9.36 5.23
C SER A 85 -29.95 10.84 5.17
N TRP A 86 -29.04 11.70 4.72
CA TRP A 86 -29.30 13.13 4.49
C TRP A 86 -29.93 13.44 3.13
N GLY A 87 -30.30 12.41 2.36
CA GLY A 87 -31.00 12.58 1.08
C GLY A 87 -30.08 12.62 -0.15
N ASN A 88 -28.81 12.20 -0.04
CA ASN A 88 -27.96 11.97 -1.21
C ASN A 88 -27.97 10.48 -1.63
N PRO A 89 -28.86 10.07 -2.54
CA PRO A 89 -28.99 8.67 -2.93
C PRO A 89 -27.74 8.10 -3.59
N HIS A 90 -26.87 8.92 -4.20
CA HIS A 90 -25.65 8.44 -4.86
C HIS A 90 -24.50 8.13 -3.90
N ALA A 91 -24.61 8.58 -2.63
CA ALA A 91 -23.55 8.41 -1.66
C ALA A 91 -23.21 6.94 -1.35
N HIS A 92 -24.14 6.00 -1.57
CA HIS A 92 -23.90 4.55 -1.39
C HIS A 92 -22.72 4.03 -2.23
N THR A 93 -22.40 4.68 -3.35
CA THR A 93 -21.28 4.29 -4.23
C THR A 93 -19.92 4.61 -3.62
N TRP A 94 -19.83 5.62 -2.75
CA TRP A 94 -18.57 6.10 -2.18
C TRP A 94 -17.88 5.06 -1.31
N ALA A 95 -18.65 4.20 -0.63
CA ALA A 95 -18.10 3.10 0.17
C ALA A 95 -17.27 2.11 -0.65
N ARG A 96 -17.53 2.01 -1.96
CA ARG A 96 -16.80 1.14 -2.90
C ARG A 96 -15.63 1.84 -3.56
N ASP A 97 -15.54 3.16 -3.46
CA ASP A 97 -14.48 3.94 -4.06
C ASP A 97 -13.18 3.82 -3.26
N LYS A 98 -12.15 3.30 -3.94
CA LYS A 98 -10.80 3.15 -3.37
C LYS A 98 -10.20 4.51 -3.01
N GLN A 99 -10.39 5.53 -3.85
CA GLN A 99 -9.82 6.87 -3.62
C GLN A 99 -10.45 7.52 -2.38
N PHE A 100 -11.75 7.32 -2.20
CA PHE A 100 -12.45 7.80 -1.00
C PHE A 100 -11.96 7.09 0.28
N ALA A 101 -11.70 5.78 0.21
CA ALA A 101 -11.08 5.05 1.33
C ALA A 101 -9.65 5.56 1.64
N PHE A 102 -8.86 5.93 0.63
CA PHE A 102 -7.55 6.56 0.82
C PHE A 102 -7.66 7.94 1.48
N PHE A 103 -8.62 8.76 1.05
CA PHE A 103 -8.90 10.05 1.67
C PHE A 103 -9.16 9.90 3.16
N TRP A 104 -10.06 8.99 3.55
CA TRP A 104 -10.36 8.73 4.96
C TRP A 104 -9.18 8.19 5.75
N ALA A 105 -8.32 7.35 5.15
CA ALA A 105 -7.11 6.90 5.81
C ALA A 105 -6.12 8.03 6.10
N ILE A 106 -6.00 9.00 5.19
CA ILE A 106 -5.16 10.18 5.39
C ILE A 106 -5.77 11.09 6.46
N CYS A 107 -7.09 11.33 6.42
CA CYS A 107 -7.79 12.09 7.46
C CYS A 107 -7.61 11.46 8.84
N TYR A 108 -7.72 10.12 8.93
CA TYR A 108 -7.49 9.39 10.17
C TYR A 108 -6.04 9.54 10.67
N LEU A 109 -5.04 9.46 9.80
CA LEU A 109 -3.64 9.67 10.16
C LEU A 109 -3.37 11.07 10.72
N ASN A 110 -3.97 12.09 10.11
CA ASN A 110 -3.82 13.48 10.51
C ASN A 110 -4.72 13.86 11.71
N MET A 111 -5.63 12.98 12.12
CA MET A 111 -6.53 13.23 13.24
C MET A 111 -5.75 13.15 14.56
N PRO A 112 -5.88 14.13 15.46
CA PRO A 112 -5.33 14.02 16.80
C PRO A 112 -5.85 12.79 17.55
N ASP A 113 -5.00 12.18 18.39
CA ASP A 113 -5.29 10.88 19.02
C ASP A 113 -6.52 10.90 19.94
N TYR A 114 -6.86 12.07 20.51
CA TYR A 114 -8.04 12.21 21.34
C TYR A 114 -9.34 12.01 20.56
N TYR A 115 -9.40 12.38 19.28
CA TYR A 115 -10.55 12.11 18.43
C TYR A 115 -10.59 10.65 17.94
N LYS A 116 -9.42 10.04 17.67
CA LYS A 116 -9.35 8.64 17.20
C LYS A 116 -10.01 7.64 18.14
N ARG A 117 -9.91 7.86 19.46
CA ARG A 117 -10.53 7.00 20.48
C ARG A 117 -12.06 6.93 20.37
N GLY A 118 -12.70 8.04 20.01
CA GLY A 118 -14.15 8.08 19.81
C GLY A 118 -14.59 7.21 18.63
N TRP A 119 -13.79 7.14 17.56
CA TRP A 119 -14.10 6.34 16.38
C TRP A 119 -13.87 4.84 16.60
N LEU A 120 -12.84 4.44 17.35
CA LEU A 120 -12.60 3.03 17.71
C LEU A 120 -13.76 2.43 18.50
N GLY A 121 -14.36 3.22 19.40
CA GLY A 121 -15.56 2.84 20.17
C GLY A 121 -16.82 2.66 19.32
N VAL A 122 -16.93 3.34 18.18
CA VAL A 122 -18.05 3.18 17.23
C VAL A 122 -17.84 1.96 16.31
N THR A 123 -16.58 1.54 16.11
CA THR A 123 -16.22 0.41 15.22
C THR A 123 -16.11 -0.96 15.91
N GLY A 124 -16.27 -1.03 17.24
CA GLY A 124 -16.29 -2.30 17.98
C GLY A 124 -14.94 -3.03 18.08
N LEU A 125 -13.82 -2.30 17.98
CA LEU A 125 -12.47 -2.81 18.26
C LEU A 125 -11.95 -2.13 19.53
N GLY A 126 -12.51 -2.57 20.66
CA GLY A 126 -11.97 -2.37 22.00
C GLY A 126 -11.55 -3.71 22.57
#